data_AF-A0A7K2J7C4-F1
#
_entry.id   AF-A0A7K2J7C4-F1
#
_cell.length_a   1.000
_cell.length_b   1.000
_cell.length_c   1.000
_cell.angle_alpha   90.00
_cell.angle_beta   90.00
_cell.angle_gamma   90.00
#
_symmetry.space_group_name_H-M   'P 1'
#
loop_
_entity.id
_entity.type
_entity.pdbx_description
1 polymer ?
#
loop_
_entity_poly.entity_id
_entity_poly.type
_entity_poly.pdbx_seq_one_letter_code
_entity_poly.pdbx_strand_id
1 'polypeptide(L)'
;MNKAPLPLPAEHIPPGAADWRTPDAQRWLAAVPARWAHPLWAVLALVAAGVWYMEGSPAAACTSAAPCGTDWPGLLMAVVLVLTLYWVWRQPRLALAGLAAGLVGFAEDGGFTESFGEP
;
A
#
# COMPACT_ATOMS: atom_id res chain seq x y z
N MET A 1 10.45 16.51 -31.73
CA MET A 1 9.43 15.82 -32.57
C MET A 1 9.49 14.34 -32.25
N ASN A 2 8.58 13.84 -31.41
CA ASN A 2 8.46 12.40 -31.16
C ASN A 2 7.90 11.74 -32.41
N LYS A 3 8.68 10.85 -33.04
CA LYS A 3 8.21 10.01 -34.15
C LYS A 3 7.00 9.22 -33.66
N ALA A 4 5.87 9.38 -34.36
CA ALA A 4 4.71 8.52 -34.22
C ALA A 4 5.15 7.04 -34.29
N PRO A 5 4.45 6.11 -33.61
CA PRO A 5 4.87 4.72 -33.56
C PRO A 5 5.04 4.18 -34.99
N LEU A 6 6.20 3.59 -35.26
CA LEU A 6 6.54 2.95 -36.53
C LEU A 6 5.43 1.94 -36.89
N PRO A 7 4.84 2.00 -38.10
CA PRO A 7 3.87 1.00 -38.51
C PRO A 7 4.54 -0.38 -38.52
N LEU A 8 3.88 -1.38 -37.93
CA LEU A 8 4.31 -2.78 -37.98
C LEU A 8 4.25 -3.28 -39.42
N PRO A 9 5.24 -4.07 -39.89
CA PRO A 9 5.18 -4.71 -41.21
C PRO A 9 3.92 -5.59 -41.33
N ALA A 10 3.21 -5.47 -42.46
CA ALA A 10 1.92 -6.13 -42.67
C ALA A 10 1.98 -7.66 -42.53
N GLU A 11 3.15 -8.25 -42.81
CA GLU A 11 3.44 -9.69 -42.67
C GLU A 11 3.42 -10.20 -41.21
N HIS A 12 3.43 -9.31 -40.22
CA HIS A 12 3.32 -9.66 -38.78
C HIS A 12 1.91 -9.43 -38.22
N ILE A 13 0.95 -8.97 -39.02
CA ILE A 13 -0.41 -8.69 -38.59
C ILE A 13 -1.28 -9.94 -38.83
N PRO A 14 -1.89 -10.55 -37.78
CA PRO A 14 -2.76 -11.70 -37.96
C PRO A 14 -3.94 -11.38 -38.89
N PRO A 15 -4.38 -12.30 -39.75
CA PRO A 15 -5.56 -12.08 -40.60
C PRO A 15 -6.80 -11.86 -39.72
N GLY A 16 -7.52 -10.78 -39.98
CA GLY A 16 -8.70 -10.37 -39.21
C GLY A 16 -8.39 -9.50 -37.98
N ALA A 17 -7.13 -9.15 -37.72
CA ALA A 17 -6.79 -8.13 -36.72
C ALA A 17 -7.36 -6.78 -37.16
N ALA A 18 -8.02 -6.07 -36.22
CA ALA A 18 -8.51 -4.73 -36.47
C ALA A 18 -7.34 -3.77 -36.76
N ASP A 19 -7.52 -2.84 -37.70
CA ASP A 19 -6.54 -1.80 -37.99
C ASP A 19 -6.17 -1.05 -36.71
N TRP A 20 -4.90 -1.10 -36.32
CA TRP A 20 -4.41 -0.36 -35.16
C TRP A 20 -4.24 1.10 -35.56
N ARG A 21 -5.26 1.93 -35.32
CA ARG A 21 -5.21 3.34 -35.70
C ARG A 21 -4.54 4.15 -34.60
N THR A 22 -3.82 5.21 -34.98
CA THR A 22 -3.17 6.14 -34.04
C THR A 22 -4.13 6.70 -32.97
N PRO A 23 -5.42 6.98 -33.26
CA PRO A 23 -6.45 7.28 -32.26
C PRO A 23 -6.67 6.22 -31.18
N ASP A 24 -6.50 4.93 -31.49
CA ASP A 24 -6.70 3.85 -30.51
C ASP A 24 -5.54 3.80 -29.51
N ALA A 25 -4.32 4.02 -29.99
CA ALA A 25 -3.16 4.21 -29.12
C ALA A 25 -3.32 5.43 -28.21
N GLN A 26 -3.88 6.54 -28.72
CA GLN A 26 -4.16 7.72 -27.89
C GLN A 26 -5.26 7.46 -26.86
N ARG A 27 -6.32 6.70 -27.20
CA ARG A 27 -7.36 6.30 -26.24
C ARG A 27 -6.80 5.45 -25.11
N TRP A 28 -5.88 4.53 -25.40
CA TRP A 28 -5.18 3.74 -24.40
C TRP A 28 -4.24 4.57 -23.53
N LEU A 29 -3.50 5.52 -24.13
CA LEU A 29 -2.64 6.43 -23.36
C LEU A 29 -3.44 7.42 -22.49
N ALA A 30 -4.63 7.82 -22.94
CA ALA A 30 -5.54 8.66 -22.18
C ALA A 30 -6.33 7.89 -21.11
N ALA A 31 -6.32 6.55 -21.17
CA ALA A 31 -6.94 5.71 -20.14
C ALA A 31 -6.08 5.78 -18.87
N VAL A 32 -6.43 6.73 -18.00
CA VAL A 32 -5.88 6.82 -16.64
C VAL A 32 -6.25 5.54 -15.89
N PRO A 33 -5.36 4.97 -15.05
CA PRO A 33 -5.73 3.88 -14.16
C PRO A 33 -7.02 4.24 -13.43
N ALA A 34 -8.00 3.35 -13.51
CA ALA A 34 -9.31 3.59 -12.94
C ALA A 34 -9.18 3.90 -11.45
N ARG A 35 -10.02 4.80 -10.93
CA ARG A 35 -9.91 5.32 -9.54
C ARG A 35 -9.92 4.21 -8.46
N TRP A 36 -10.47 3.04 -8.77
CA TRP A 36 -10.45 1.88 -7.87
C TRP A 36 -9.06 1.25 -7.73
N ALA A 37 -8.19 1.40 -8.73
CA ALA A 37 -6.79 0.94 -8.68
C ALA A 37 -5.90 1.87 -7.84
N HIS A 38 -6.47 2.93 -7.25
CA HIS A 38 -5.72 3.81 -6.36
C HIS A 38 -5.31 3.02 -5.10
N PRO A 39 -4.02 3.00 -4.72
CA PRO A 39 -3.52 2.26 -3.56
C PRO A 39 -4.15 2.63 -2.21
N LEU A 40 -4.86 3.75 -2.15
CA LEU A 40 -5.58 4.17 -0.95
C LEU A 40 -6.60 3.12 -0.50
N TRP A 41 -7.32 2.48 -1.43
CA TRP A 41 -8.33 1.49 -1.08
C TRP A 41 -7.74 0.24 -0.44
N ALA A 42 -6.62 -0.25 -0.99
CA ALA A 42 -5.90 -1.39 -0.43
C ALA A 42 -5.40 -1.07 0.98
N VAL A 43 -4.94 0.15 1.22
CA VAL A 43 -4.47 0.56 2.55
C VAL A 43 -5.61 0.80 3.53
N LEU A 44 -6.73 1.38 3.11
CA LEU A 44 -7.91 1.48 3.98
C LEU A 44 -8.41 0.09 4.39
N ALA A 45 -8.44 -0.87 3.47
CA ALA A 45 -8.80 -2.25 3.77
C ALA A 45 -7.82 -2.91 4.75
N LEU A 46 -6.52 -2.68 4.57
CA LEU A 46 -5.49 -3.19 5.47
C LEU A 46 -5.62 -2.61 6.89
N VAL A 47 -5.84 -1.31 7.01
CA VAL A 47 -6.05 -0.63 8.29
C VAL A 47 -7.30 -1.16 8.99
N ALA A 48 -8.43 -1.28 8.27
CA ALA A 48 -9.66 -1.82 8.84
C ALA A 48 -9.50 -3.27 9.34
N ALA A 49 -8.77 -4.10 8.60
CA ALA A 49 -8.46 -5.46 9.02
C ALA A 49 -7.57 -5.50 10.28
N GLY A 50 -6.59 -4.59 10.38
CA GLY A 50 -5.75 -4.44 11.56
C GLY A 50 -6.57 -4.09 12.81
N VAL A 51 -7.44 -3.08 12.71
CA VAL A 51 -8.33 -2.68 13.81
C VAL A 51 -9.24 -3.84 14.24
N TRP A 52 -9.87 -4.50 13.27
CA TRP A 52 -10.73 -5.65 13.54
C TRP A 52 -9.99 -6.78 14.28
N TYR A 53 -8.75 -7.06 13.89
CA TYR A 53 -7.92 -8.05 14.55
C TYR A 53 -7.62 -7.69 16.01
N MET A 54 -7.28 -6.43 16.28
CA MET A 54 -6.97 -5.95 17.63
C MET A 54 -8.19 -5.99 18.57
N GLU A 55 -9.37 -5.58 18.09
CA GLU A 55 -10.61 -5.65 18.89
C GLU A 55 -11.03 -7.10 19.21
N GLY A 56 -10.75 -8.04 18.29
CA GLY A 56 -11.17 -9.44 18.42
C GLY A 56 -10.28 -10.31 19.32
N SER A 57 -9.12 -9.83 19.78
CA SER A 57 -8.16 -10.66 20.52
C SER A 57 -7.51 -9.88 21.68
N PRO A 58 -8.21 -9.71 22.82
CA PRO A 58 -7.58 -9.18 24.01
C PRO A 58 -6.45 -10.13 24.44
N ALA A 59 -5.21 -9.61 24.48
CA ALA A 59 -4.03 -10.39 24.81
C ALA A 59 -4.15 -10.95 26.23
N ALA A 60 -4.37 -12.27 26.35
CA ALA A 60 -4.27 -12.96 27.62
C ALA A 60 -2.81 -12.97 28.08
N ALA A 61 -2.57 -12.70 29.37
CA ALA A 61 -1.23 -12.75 29.93
C ALA A 61 -0.63 -14.15 29.70
N CYS A 62 0.53 -14.19 29.04
CA CYS A 62 1.19 -15.44 28.69
C CYS A 62 1.67 -16.17 29.94
N THR A 63 1.72 -17.50 29.88
CA THR A 63 2.22 -18.34 30.97
C THR A 63 3.24 -19.34 30.46
N SER A 64 4.00 -19.97 31.36
CA SER A 64 4.93 -21.04 31.01
C SER A 64 4.26 -22.24 30.30
N ALA A 65 2.96 -22.43 30.50
CA ALA A 65 2.16 -23.49 29.88
C ALA A 65 1.50 -23.07 28.55
N ALA A 66 1.42 -21.76 28.28
CA ALA A 66 0.89 -21.17 27.06
C ALA A 66 1.77 -19.98 26.68
N PRO A 67 2.90 -20.21 25.99
CA PRO A 67 3.82 -19.15 25.59
C PRO A 67 3.10 -18.15 24.69
N CYS A 68 3.57 -16.91 24.72
CA CYS A 68 3.05 -15.88 23.83
C CYS A 68 3.15 -16.34 22.37
N GLY A 69 2.09 -16.07 21.60
CA GLY A 69 2.12 -16.22 20.14
C GLY A 69 3.04 -15.19 19.49
N THR A 70 3.09 -15.21 18.16
CA THR A 70 3.80 -14.20 17.37
C THR A 70 3.36 -12.79 17.76
N ASP A 71 4.33 -11.88 17.88
CA ASP A 71 4.10 -10.44 18.07
C ASP A 71 3.55 -9.82 16.77
N TRP A 72 2.26 -10.04 16.54
CA TRP A 72 1.53 -9.48 15.40
C TRP A 72 1.53 -7.95 15.39
N PRO A 73 1.33 -7.24 16.52
CA PRO A 73 1.42 -5.77 16.55
C PRO A 73 2.78 -5.25 16.08
N GLY A 74 3.88 -5.76 16.63
CA GLY A 74 5.23 -5.35 16.24
C GLY A 74 5.53 -5.65 14.76
N LEU A 75 5.09 -6.80 14.25
CA LEU A 75 5.24 -7.17 12.85
C LEU A 75 4.44 -6.23 11.91
N LEU A 76 3.20 -5.89 12.29
CA LEU A 76 2.37 -4.97 11.55
C LEU A 76 3.00 -3.57 11.52
N MET A 77 3.63 -3.15 12.62
CA MET A 77 4.33 -1.88 12.67
C MET A 77 5.58 -1.82 11.82
N ALA A 78 6.37 -2.90 11.78
CA ALA A 78 7.48 -3.01 10.84
C ALA A 78 7.02 -2.87 9.37
N VAL A 79 5.88 -3.48 9.01
CA VAL A 79 5.28 -3.36 7.67
C VAL A 79 4.87 -1.91 7.36
N VAL A 80 4.23 -1.22 8.31
CA VAL A 80 3.84 0.19 8.17
C VAL A 80 5.07 1.08 7.91
N LEU A 81 6.17 0.86 8.64
CA LEU A 81 7.41 1.63 8.45
C LEU A 81 8.01 1.43 7.06
N VAL A 82 8.12 0.18 6.59
CA VAL A 82 8.64 -0.13 5.24
C VAL A 82 7.75 0.46 4.15
N LEU A 83 6.43 0.34 4.28
CA LEU A 83 5.48 0.94 3.34
C LEU A 83 5.58 2.45 3.33
N THR A 84 5.76 3.08 4.49
CA THR A 84 5.92 4.53 4.60
C THR A 84 7.15 5.02 3.83
N LEU A 85 8.30 4.35 3.97
CA LEU A 85 9.51 4.67 3.20
C LEU A 85 9.29 4.55 1.69
N TYR A 86 8.63 3.46 1.26
CA TYR A 86 8.27 3.26 -0.14
C TYR A 86 7.36 4.38 -0.66
N TRP A 87 6.43 4.85 0.18
CA TRP A 87 5.44 5.86 -0.16
C TRP A 87 6.01 7.27 -0.15
N VAL A 88 7.01 7.58 0.67
CA VAL A 88 7.76 8.85 0.59
C VAL A 88 8.34 9.03 -0.81
N TRP A 89 8.84 7.95 -1.41
CA TRP A 89 9.47 8.01 -2.72
C TRP A 89 8.48 8.04 -3.89
N ARG A 90 7.37 7.27 -3.83
CA ARG A 90 6.40 7.18 -4.92
C ARG A 90 5.19 8.11 -4.82
N GLN A 91 4.65 8.33 -3.62
CA GLN A 91 3.37 9.03 -3.40
C GLN A 91 3.36 9.75 -2.03
N PRO A 92 3.89 10.98 -1.93
CA PRO A 92 4.11 11.67 -0.65
C PRO A 92 2.82 11.95 0.14
N ARG A 93 1.67 12.08 -0.54
CA ARG A 93 0.37 12.21 0.14
C ARG A 93 -0.01 10.98 0.95
N LEU A 94 0.40 9.81 0.49
CA LEU A 94 0.14 8.54 1.16
C LEU A 94 1.16 8.30 2.29
N ALA A 95 2.38 8.83 2.17
CA ALA A 95 3.36 8.80 3.25
C ALA A 95 2.84 9.49 4.53
N LEU A 96 2.00 10.52 4.42
CA LEU A 96 1.36 11.15 5.57
C LEU A 96 0.46 10.19 6.35
N ALA A 97 -0.28 9.32 5.64
CA ALA A 97 -1.11 8.30 6.28
C ALA A 97 -0.26 7.24 6.98
N GLY A 98 0.85 6.82 6.36
CA GLY A 98 1.82 5.90 6.97
C GLY A 98 2.48 6.48 8.23
N LEU A 99 2.88 7.75 8.18
CA LEU A 99 3.41 8.49 9.34
C LEU A 99 2.40 8.60 10.48
N ALA A 100 1.14 8.94 10.17
CA ALA A 100 0.09 9.01 11.18
C ALA A 100 -0.16 7.65 11.84
N ALA A 101 -0.22 6.57 11.06
CA ALA A 101 -0.36 5.21 11.58
C ALA A 101 0.84 4.81 12.47
N GLY A 102 2.07 5.15 12.06
CA GLY A 102 3.27 4.89 12.86
C GLY A 102 3.28 5.65 14.19
N LEU A 103 2.83 6.91 14.19
CA LEU A 103 2.72 7.72 15.42
C LEU A 103 1.68 7.16 16.40
N VAL A 104 0.55 6.66 15.90
CA VAL A 104 -0.48 6.02 16.74
C VAL A 104 0.07 4.74 17.37
N GLY A 105 0.68 3.85 16.58
CA GLY A 105 1.29 2.64 17.12
C GLY A 105 2.38 2.93 18.15
N PHE A 106 3.25 3.90 17.87
CA PHE A 106 4.29 4.34 18.81
C PHE A 106 3.70 4.90 20.13
N ALA A 107 2.53 5.54 20.08
CA ALA A 107 1.84 6.02 21.27
C ALA A 107 1.23 4.88 22.09
N GLU A 108 0.62 3.91 21.42
CA GLU A 108 -0.02 2.75 22.06
C GLU A 108 0.99 1.85 22.77
N ASP A 109 2.19 1.71 22.21
CA ASP A 109 3.30 0.96 22.82
C ASP A 109 3.98 1.71 23.98
N GLY A 110 3.50 2.90 24.36
CA GLY A 110 4.12 3.70 25.43
C GLY A 110 5.45 4.33 25.04
N GLY A 111 5.78 4.36 23.74
CA GLY A 111 7.05 4.88 23.24
C GLY A 111 7.31 6.35 23.62
N PHE A 112 6.27 7.17 23.76
CA PHE A 112 6.40 8.56 24.21
C PHE A 112 6.82 8.65 25.68
N THR A 113 6.19 7.88 26.55
CA THR A 113 6.53 7.81 27.98
C THR A 113 7.92 7.23 28.20
N GLU A 114 8.32 6.22 27.44
CA GLU A 114 9.67 5.64 27.53
C GLU A 114 10.77 6.56 26.96
N SER A 115 10.48 7.29 25.88
CA SER A 115 11.49 8.12 25.19
C SER A 115 11.68 9.50 25.81
N PHE A 116 10.64 10.06 26.43
CA PHE A 116 10.65 11.43 26.96
C PHE A 116 10.49 11.52 28.49
N GLY A 117 10.24 10.39 29.16
CA GLY A 117 9.94 10.34 30.60
C GLY A 117 8.52 10.81 30.91
N GLU A 118 7.98 10.36 32.06
CA GLU A 118 6.75 10.94 32.61
C GLU A 118 6.96 12.42 32.97
N PRO A 119 5.94 13.29 32.81
CA PRO A 119 6.03 14.69 33.22
C PRO A 119 6.23 14.88 34.72
#